data_AF-A0AAV6B3B8-F1
#
_entry.id   AF-A0AAV6B3B8-F1
#
_cell.length_a   1.000
_cell.length_b   1.000
_cell.length_c   1.000
_cell.angle_alpha   90.00
_cell.angle_beta   90.00
_cell.angle_gamma   90.00
#
_symmetry.space_group_name_H-M   'P 1'
#
loop_
_entity.id
_entity.type
_entity.pdbx_description
1 polymer ?
#
loop_
_entity_poly.entity_id
_entity_poly.type
_entity_poly.pdbx_seq_one_letter_code
_entity_poly.pdbx_strand_id
1 'polypeptide(L)'
;MTALHLLNSKILKKDDFNLTAFLSHCQERMAALPNTDEELAALKKLSQSKKAAIRAAMSPWERLGIDWRDFHPNARQVLDDPLYWEQANDFSPHGNDTGADLLSEYRKWLKHHPSDDPLLFYQELIARWGFTNDLANPEIRSVIDEATVALAFAELKLRADCRRSVAVLALEAIARQRQATLLAADWPHRADRIKSLDIIEAKLNGTRLQTQ
;
A
#
# COMPACT_ATOMS: atom_id res chain seq x y z
N MET A 1 -32.27 11.86 -19.36
CA MET A 1 -32.94 10.73 -20.05
C MET A 1 -32.74 10.73 -21.55
N THR A 2 -32.94 11.86 -22.25
CA THR A 2 -32.79 11.99 -23.71
C THR A 2 -31.39 11.61 -24.22
N ALA A 3 -30.34 11.98 -23.48
CA ALA A 3 -28.96 11.62 -23.83
C ALA A 3 -28.65 10.12 -23.69
N LEU A 4 -29.27 9.41 -22.73
CA LEU A 4 -29.06 7.97 -22.52
C LEU A 4 -29.69 7.12 -23.64
N HIS A 5 -30.74 7.62 -24.29
CA HIS A 5 -31.36 6.95 -25.44
C HIS A 5 -30.47 6.97 -26.69
N LEU A 6 -29.48 7.88 -26.75
CA LEU A 6 -28.49 7.92 -27.82
C LEU A 6 -27.55 6.70 -27.80
N LEU A 7 -27.52 5.93 -26.70
CA LEU A 7 -26.76 4.67 -26.63
C LEU A 7 -27.32 3.61 -27.57
N ASN A 8 -28.59 3.68 -27.95
CA ASN A 8 -29.23 2.69 -28.82
C ASN A 8 -28.57 2.60 -30.21
N SER A 9 -28.03 3.71 -30.73
CA SER A 9 -27.33 3.73 -32.02
C SER A 9 -25.87 3.27 -31.94
N LYS A 10 -25.34 3.10 -30.72
CA LYS A 10 -23.93 2.75 -30.44
C LYS A 10 -23.76 1.30 -29.99
N ILE A 11 -24.82 0.66 -29.49
CA ILE A 11 -24.82 -0.73 -29.04
C ILE A 11 -25.04 -1.65 -30.25
N LEU A 12 -24.06 -2.51 -30.51
CA LEU A 12 -24.14 -3.51 -31.55
C LEU A 12 -24.84 -4.77 -31.01
N LYS A 13 -25.45 -5.55 -31.92
CA LYS A 13 -26.10 -6.83 -31.55
C LYS A 13 -25.16 -7.82 -30.83
N LYS A 14 -23.85 -7.68 -31.00
CA LYS A 14 -22.83 -8.55 -30.39
C LYS A 14 -22.42 -8.13 -28.97
N ASP A 15 -22.84 -6.95 -28.50
CA ASP A 15 -22.37 -6.40 -27.23
C ASP A 15 -23.09 -7.01 -26.00
N ASP A 16 -24.03 -7.95 -26.22
CA ASP A 16 -24.81 -8.65 -25.19
C ASP A 16 -25.34 -7.72 -24.08
N PHE A 17 -25.80 -6.53 -24.49
CA PHE A 17 -26.19 -5.47 -23.57
C PHE A 17 -27.69 -5.20 -23.64
N ASN A 18 -28.40 -5.43 -22.53
CA ASN A 18 -29.82 -5.16 -22.42
C ASN A 18 -30.08 -3.68 -22.10
N LEU A 19 -30.14 -2.86 -23.15
CA LEU A 19 -30.36 -1.41 -23.03
C LEU A 19 -31.69 -1.08 -22.32
N THR A 20 -32.76 -1.82 -22.61
CA THR A 20 -34.08 -1.57 -22.01
C THR A 20 -34.05 -1.75 -20.49
N ALA A 21 -33.45 -2.84 -20.01
CA ALA A 21 -33.29 -3.09 -18.58
C ALA A 21 -32.41 -2.00 -17.92
N PHE A 22 -31.34 -1.59 -18.59
CA PHE A 22 -30.48 -0.50 -18.10
C PHE A 22 -31.22 0.84 -17.99
N LEU A 23 -32.00 1.22 -19.01
CA LEU A 23 -32.77 2.48 -18.99
C LEU A 23 -33.85 2.47 -17.91
N SER A 24 -34.54 1.34 -17.71
CA SER A 24 -35.50 1.17 -16.60
C SER A 24 -34.79 1.38 -15.25
N HIS A 25 -33.64 0.74 -15.06
CA HIS A 25 -32.84 0.91 -13.86
C HIS A 25 -32.45 2.37 -13.63
N CYS A 26 -31.99 3.08 -14.67
CA CYS A 26 -31.66 4.49 -14.56
C CYS A 26 -32.87 5.35 -14.16
N GLN A 27 -34.04 5.11 -14.75
CA GLN A 27 -35.27 5.84 -14.40
C GLN A 27 -35.66 5.62 -12.95
N GLU A 28 -35.65 4.36 -12.49
CA GLU A 28 -35.93 4.01 -11.10
C GLU A 28 -34.94 4.68 -10.15
N ARG A 29 -33.65 4.68 -10.48
CA ARG A 29 -32.61 5.35 -9.66
C ARG A 29 -32.78 6.86 -9.63
N MET A 30 -33.12 7.48 -10.75
CA MET A 30 -33.36 8.92 -10.83
C MET A 30 -34.61 9.32 -10.02
N ALA A 31 -35.68 8.53 -10.11
CA ALA A 31 -36.91 8.77 -9.34
C ALA A 31 -36.69 8.60 -7.82
N ALA A 32 -35.73 7.77 -7.43
CA ALA A 32 -35.34 7.54 -6.02
C ALA A 32 -34.29 8.54 -5.50
N LEU A 33 -33.88 9.54 -6.29
CA LEU A 33 -32.96 10.57 -5.79
C LEU A 33 -33.66 11.47 -4.77
N PRO A 34 -32.95 11.87 -3.70
CA PRO A 34 -33.46 12.87 -2.75
C PRO A 34 -33.81 14.17 -3.46
N ASN A 35 -34.99 14.73 -3.16
CA ASN A 35 -35.43 16.03 -3.68
C ASN A 35 -35.38 17.12 -2.60
N THR A 36 -35.02 16.76 -1.37
CA THR A 36 -34.85 17.68 -0.24
C THR A 36 -33.52 17.45 0.47
N ASP A 37 -33.03 18.49 1.18
CA ASP A 37 -31.82 18.39 1.98
C ASP A 37 -31.95 17.37 3.13
N GLU A 38 -33.15 17.21 3.69
CA GLU A 38 -33.44 16.23 4.73
C GLU A 38 -33.34 14.80 4.20
N GLU A 39 -33.95 14.50 3.06
CA GLU A 39 -33.84 13.20 2.39
C GLU A 39 -32.38 12.91 2.00
N LEU A 40 -31.64 13.92 1.55
CA LEU A 40 -30.23 13.78 1.21
C LEU A 40 -29.38 13.47 2.45
N ALA A 41 -29.64 14.14 3.57
CA ALA A 41 -28.97 13.88 4.85
C ALA A 41 -29.29 12.46 5.36
N ALA A 42 -30.54 12.02 5.27
CA ALA A 42 -30.96 10.68 5.63
C ALA A 42 -30.26 9.62 4.76
N LEU A 43 -30.21 9.82 3.44
CA LEU A 43 -29.51 8.93 2.51
C LEU A 43 -28.01 8.86 2.79
N LYS A 44 -27.36 10.02 3.07
CA LYS A 44 -25.94 10.08 3.46
C LYS A 44 -25.69 9.27 4.73
N LYS A 45 -26.51 9.46 5.76
CA LYS A 45 -26.42 8.72 7.03
C LYS A 45 -26.58 7.22 6.80
N LEU A 46 -27.61 6.80 6.05
CA LEU A 46 -27.82 5.39 5.71
C LEU A 46 -26.63 4.79 4.95
N SER A 47 -26.10 5.50 3.96
CA SER A 47 -24.93 5.08 3.18
C SER A 47 -23.69 4.92 4.06
N GLN A 48 -23.43 5.87 4.96
CA GLN A 48 -22.34 5.81 5.93
C GLN A 48 -22.50 4.63 6.88
N SER A 49 -23.69 4.43 7.46
CA SER A 49 -23.96 3.28 8.34
C SER A 49 -23.79 1.94 7.64
N LYS A 50 -24.25 1.82 6.39
CA LYS A 50 -24.03 0.60 5.57
C LYS A 50 -22.55 0.36 5.30
N LYS A 51 -21.80 1.40 4.89
CA LYS A 51 -20.34 1.29 4.67
C LYS A 51 -19.62 0.90 5.96
N ALA A 52 -19.98 1.49 7.09
CA ALA A 52 -19.40 1.17 8.39
C ALA A 52 -19.69 -0.29 8.79
N ALA A 53 -20.92 -0.77 8.60
CA ALA A 53 -21.29 -2.16 8.88
C ALA A 53 -20.53 -3.15 7.99
N ILE A 54 -20.42 -2.86 6.69
CA ILE A 54 -19.62 -3.68 5.76
C ILE A 54 -18.16 -3.72 6.21
N ARG A 55 -17.55 -2.56 6.49
CA ARG A 55 -16.15 -2.48 6.93
C ARG A 55 -15.93 -3.19 8.26
N ALA A 56 -16.87 -3.11 9.19
CA ALA A 56 -16.82 -3.81 10.47
C ALA A 56 -16.83 -5.33 10.31
N ALA A 57 -17.60 -5.85 9.35
CA ALA A 57 -17.67 -7.28 9.03
C ALA A 57 -16.44 -7.81 8.26
N MET A 58 -15.69 -6.94 7.57
CA MET A 58 -14.47 -7.33 6.87
C MET A 58 -13.36 -7.73 7.84
N SER A 59 -12.67 -8.83 7.51
CA SER A 59 -11.40 -9.19 8.11
C SER A 59 -10.33 -8.13 7.84
N PRO A 60 -9.24 -8.08 8.64
CA PRO A 60 -8.12 -7.17 8.38
C PRO A 60 -7.60 -7.26 6.94
N TRP A 61 -7.54 -8.47 6.36
CA TRP A 61 -7.06 -8.68 4.98
C TRP A 61 -8.00 -8.11 3.92
N GLU A 62 -9.31 -8.25 4.08
CA GLU A 62 -10.28 -7.72 3.12
C GLU A 62 -10.29 -6.19 3.10
N ARG A 63 -10.03 -5.55 4.26
CA ARG A 63 -9.96 -4.09 4.36
C ARG A 63 -8.81 -3.47 3.57
N LEU A 64 -7.78 -4.25 3.24
CA LEU A 64 -6.59 -3.77 2.53
C LEU A 64 -6.83 -3.62 1.02
N GLY A 65 -7.84 -4.31 0.45
CA GLY A 65 -8.18 -4.18 -0.96
C GLY A 65 -7.04 -4.57 -1.93
N ILE A 66 -6.18 -5.51 -1.54
CA ILE A 66 -4.97 -5.88 -2.28
C ILE A 66 -5.33 -6.70 -3.52
N ASP A 67 -4.78 -6.32 -4.67
CA ASP A 67 -4.71 -7.20 -5.84
C ASP A 67 -3.47 -8.09 -5.74
N TRP A 68 -3.67 -9.36 -5.37
CA TRP A 68 -2.57 -10.30 -5.16
C TRP A 68 -1.77 -10.63 -6.44
N ARG A 69 -2.32 -10.32 -7.63
CA ARG A 69 -1.63 -10.54 -8.91
C ARG A 69 -0.44 -9.62 -9.11
N ASP A 70 -0.37 -8.54 -8.35
CA ASP A 70 0.75 -7.59 -8.37
C ASP A 70 1.98 -8.07 -7.60
N PHE A 71 1.89 -9.20 -6.90
CA PHE A 71 2.89 -9.67 -5.93
C PHE A 71 3.26 -11.13 -6.18
N HIS A 72 4.35 -11.57 -5.55
CA HIS A 72 4.74 -12.98 -5.63
C HIS A 72 3.66 -13.88 -5.01
N PRO A 73 3.34 -15.05 -5.59
CA PRO A 73 2.29 -15.95 -5.07
C PRO A 73 2.48 -16.33 -3.59
N ASN A 74 3.74 -16.46 -3.14
CA ASN A 74 4.08 -16.81 -1.76
C ASN A 74 4.23 -15.59 -0.83
N ALA A 75 4.11 -14.35 -1.34
CA ALA A 75 4.38 -13.15 -0.55
C ALA A 75 3.47 -13.05 0.68
N ARG A 76 2.19 -13.42 0.56
CA ARG A 76 1.24 -13.40 1.69
C ARG A 76 1.58 -14.43 2.76
N GLN A 77 2.19 -15.55 2.39
CA GLN A 77 2.64 -16.56 3.36
C GLN A 77 3.89 -16.06 4.11
N VAL A 78 4.79 -15.37 3.41
CA VAL A 78 6.02 -14.80 4.00
C VAL A 78 5.70 -13.58 4.88
N LEU A 79 4.83 -12.70 4.38
CA LEU A 79 4.34 -11.49 5.03
C LEU A 79 2.91 -11.73 5.53
N ASP A 80 2.84 -12.41 6.68
CA ASP A 80 1.64 -12.94 7.32
C ASP A 80 0.92 -11.97 8.27
N ASP A 81 1.42 -10.74 8.41
CA ASP A 81 0.78 -9.67 9.18
C ASP A 81 0.21 -8.58 8.24
N PRO A 82 -1.07 -8.15 8.42
CA PRO A 82 -1.66 -7.03 7.70
C PRO A 82 -0.80 -5.74 7.71
N LEU A 83 -0.04 -5.49 8.77
CA LEU A 83 0.85 -4.33 8.90
C LEU A 83 1.77 -4.20 7.68
N TYR A 84 2.29 -5.30 7.13
CA TYR A 84 3.21 -5.25 5.99
C TYR A 84 2.57 -4.72 4.69
N TRP A 85 1.24 -4.69 4.64
CA TRP A 85 0.44 -4.43 3.45
C TRP A 85 -0.45 -3.19 3.56
N GLU A 86 -0.50 -2.55 4.73
CA GLU A 86 -1.40 -1.43 5.01
C GLU A 86 -0.88 -0.10 4.45
N GLN A 87 -1.31 0.25 3.24
CA GLN A 87 -0.89 1.46 2.52
C GLN A 87 -1.33 2.78 3.19
N ALA A 88 -2.27 2.74 4.14
CA ALA A 88 -2.77 3.92 4.84
C ALA A 88 -2.18 4.07 6.26
N ASN A 89 -1.18 3.25 6.59
CA ASN A 89 -0.49 3.27 7.86
C ASN A 89 0.97 3.67 7.63
N ASP A 90 1.31 4.90 7.99
CA ASP A 90 2.64 5.49 7.83
C ASP A 90 3.76 4.69 8.51
N PHE A 91 3.42 3.79 9.45
CA PHE A 91 4.39 2.94 10.12
C PHE A 91 4.58 1.57 9.46
N SER A 92 3.76 1.23 8.47
CA SER A 92 4.04 0.09 7.61
C SER A 92 5.22 0.38 6.68
N PRO A 93 5.92 -0.65 6.17
CA PRO A 93 7.07 -0.45 5.28
C PRO A 93 6.77 0.31 3.98
N HIS A 94 5.51 0.40 3.56
CA HIS A 94 5.10 1.03 2.29
C HIS A 94 3.83 1.88 2.41
N GLY A 95 3.49 2.32 3.63
CA GLY A 95 2.31 3.15 3.86
C GLY A 95 2.64 4.64 3.93
N ASN A 96 3.91 5.00 4.09
CA ASN A 96 4.39 6.35 3.87
C ASN A 96 4.77 6.58 2.39
N ASP A 97 4.91 7.84 2.00
CA ASP A 97 5.23 8.25 0.62
C ASP A 97 6.55 7.64 0.14
N THR A 98 7.60 7.71 0.96
CA THR A 98 8.94 7.14 0.66
C THR A 98 8.86 5.67 0.26
N GLY A 99 8.16 4.87 1.07
CA GLY A 99 8.03 3.43 0.84
C GLY A 99 7.12 3.12 -0.35
N ALA A 100 6.00 3.84 -0.50
CA ALA A 100 5.09 3.67 -1.63
C ALA A 100 5.78 3.95 -2.97
N ASP A 101 6.52 5.05 -3.07
CA ASP A 101 7.31 5.40 -4.26
C ASP A 101 8.38 4.35 -4.54
N LEU A 102 9.11 3.92 -3.52
CA LEU A 102 10.14 2.90 -3.68
C LEU A 102 9.55 1.59 -4.21
N LEU A 103 8.43 1.09 -3.67
CA LEU A 103 7.81 -0.14 -4.14
C LEU A 103 7.38 -0.04 -5.60
N SER A 104 6.80 1.09 -5.98
CA SER A 104 6.36 1.37 -7.34
C SER A 104 7.54 1.36 -8.33
N GLU A 105 8.61 2.08 -7.99
CA GLU A 105 9.82 2.16 -8.82
C GLU A 105 10.57 0.82 -8.86
N TYR A 106 10.67 0.13 -7.73
CA TYR A 106 11.33 -1.16 -7.66
C TYR A 106 10.61 -2.22 -8.48
N ARG A 107 9.27 -2.25 -8.42
CA ARG A 107 8.44 -3.13 -9.26
C ARG A 107 8.67 -2.88 -10.75
N LYS A 108 8.85 -1.63 -11.19
CA LYS A 108 9.16 -1.31 -12.59
C LYS A 108 10.57 -1.77 -12.95
N TRP A 109 11.54 -1.47 -12.10
CA TRP A 109 12.94 -1.84 -12.32
C TRP A 109 13.12 -3.36 -12.42
N LEU A 110 12.46 -4.13 -11.55
CA LEU A 110 12.55 -5.59 -11.49
C LEU A 110 12.10 -6.29 -12.77
N LYS A 111 11.18 -5.68 -13.55
CA LYS A 111 10.75 -6.22 -14.86
C LYS A 111 11.90 -6.31 -15.86
N HIS A 112 12.89 -5.43 -15.72
CA HIS A 112 14.06 -5.37 -16.60
C HIS A 112 15.31 -5.98 -15.97
N HIS A 113 15.35 -6.10 -14.64
CA HIS A 113 16.51 -6.56 -13.88
C HIS A 113 16.13 -7.68 -12.89
N PRO A 114 15.55 -8.80 -13.36
CA PRO A 114 14.96 -9.82 -12.48
C PRO A 114 15.97 -10.56 -11.60
N SER A 115 17.28 -10.52 -11.92
CA SER A 115 18.32 -11.24 -11.18
C SER A 115 19.37 -10.32 -10.55
N ASP A 116 19.30 -9.02 -10.80
CA ASP A 116 20.33 -8.07 -10.41
C ASP A 116 20.25 -7.75 -8.92
N ASP A 117 21.36 -7.25 -8.36
CA ASP A 117 21.45 -6.84 -6.96
C ASP A 117 20.54 -5.62 -6.70
N PRO A 118 19.56 -5.69 -5.79
CA PRO A 118 18.61 -4.63 -5.48
C PRO A 118 19.29 -3.45 -4.82
N LEU A 119 20.50 -3.63 -4.29
CA LEU A 119 21.30 -2.51 -3.80
C LEU A 119 21.77 -1.61 -4.95
N LEU A 120 21.92 -2.12 -6.18
CA LEU A 120 22.19 -1.27 -7.35
C LEU A 120 21.01 -0.34 -7.62
N PHE A 121 19.79 -0.90 -7.68
CA PHE A 121 18.57 -0.11 -7.78
C PHE A 121 18.48 0.93 -6.66
N TYR A 122 18.74 0.52 -5.42
CA TYR A 122 18.64 1.39 -4.26
C TYR A 122 19.60 2.57 -4.35
N GLN A 123 20.87 2.32 -4.68
CA GLN A 123 21.88 3.36 -4.85
C GLN A 123 21.49 4.35 -5.95
N GLU A 124 21.02 3.84 -7.10
CA GLU A 124 20.52 4.68 -8.20
C GLU A 124 19.30 5.51 -7.81
N LEU A 125 18.37 4.93 -7.04
CA LEU A 125 17.16 5.61 -6.58
C LEU A 125 17.49 6.74 -5.62
N ILE A 126 18.29 6.47 -4.58
CA ILE A 126 18.70 7.46 -3.58
C ILE A 126 19.47 8.61 -4.25
N ALA A 127 20.37 8.30 -5.18
CA ALA A 127 21.08 9.32 -5.96
C ALA A 127 20.13 10.18 -6.80
N ARG A 128 19.10 9.57 -7.42
CA ARG A 128 18.10 10.27 -8.23
C ARG A 128 17.20 11.18 -7.41
N TRP A 129 16.89 10.79 -6.16
CA TRP A 129 16.20 11.65 -5.20
C TRP A 129 17.06 12.83 -4.71
N GLY A 130 18.33 12.90 -5.11
CA GLY A 130 19.25 13.98 -4.75
C GLY A 130 19.80 13.85 -3.34
N PHE A 131 19.58 12.71 -2.68
CA PHE A 131 20.17 12.45 -1.38
C PHE A 131 21.63 12.04 -1.57
N THR A 132 22.52 12.86 -1.03
CA THR A 132 23.93 12.49 -0.86
C THR A 132 24.07 11.61 0.37
N ASN A 133 25.24 10.98 0.54
CA ASN A 133 25.58 10.27 1.79
C ASN A 133 25.74 11.21 3.01
N ASP A 134 25.27 12.46 2.94
CA ASP A 134 25.24 13.37 4.07
C ASP A 134 24.12 12.97 5.04
N LEU A 135 24.40 11.94 5.80
CA LEU A 135 23.54 11.46 6.87
C LEU A 135 23.47 12.47 8.03
N ALA A 136 24.21 13.59 8.04
CA ALA A 136 24.16 14.53 9.16
C ALA A 136 22.79 15.19 9.30
N ASN A 137 22.05 15.39 8.20
CA ASN A 137 20.68 15.90 8.23
C ASN A 137 19.69 14.80 8.71
N PRO A 138 18.99 14.99 9.84
CA PRO A 138 18.04 14.01 10.37
C PRO A 138 16.86 13.72 9.43
N GLU A 139 16.40 14.70 8.66
CA GLU A 139 15.27 14.53 7.73
C GLU A 139 15.68 13.63 6.56
N ILE A 140 16.84 13.91 5.95
CA ILE A 140 17.41 13.07 4.88
C ILE A 140 17.66 11.66 5.41
N ARG A 141 18.20 11.54 6.62
CA ARG A 141 18.45 10.23 7.26
C ARG A 141 17.15 9.46 7.47
N SER A 142 16.07 10.12 7.90
CA SER A 142 14.75 9.48 8.06
C SER A 142 14.25 8.90 6.74
N VAL A 143 14.33 9.67 5.66
CA VAL A 143 13.91 9.19 4.33
C VAL A 143 14.76 8.02 3.85
N ILE A 144 16.08 8.07 4.03
CA ILE A 144 16.98 6.97 3.68
C ILE A 144 16.65 5.71 4.51
N ASP A 145 16.43 5.87 5.81
CA ASP A 145 16.11 4.75 6.69
C ASP A 145 14.74 4.13 6.33
N GLU A 146 13.74 4.94 6.01
CA GLU A 146 12.44 4.49 5.50
C GLU A 146 12.58 3.73 4.18
N ALA A 147 13.31 4.28 3.22
CA ALA A 147 13.56 3.67 1.92
C ALA A 147 14.30 2.33 2.06
N THR A 148 15.27 2.26 2.97
CA THR A 148 16.00 1.03 3.25
C THR A 148 15.06 -0.08 3.74
N VAL A 149 14.19 0.24 4.71
CA VAL A 149 13.21 -0.72 5.23
C VAL A 149 12.21 -1.11 4.14
N ALA A 150 11.72 -0.14 3.36
CA ALA A 150 10.83 -0.38 2.25
C ALA A 150 11.44 -1.36 1.24
N LEU A 151 12.72 -1.21 0.87
CA LEU A 151 13.39 -2.12 -0.07
C LEU A 151 13.38 -3.58 0.41
N ALA A 152 13.68 -3.81 1.69
CA ALA A 152 13.65 -5.16 2.25
C ALA A 152 12.26 -5.80 2.14
N PHE A 153 11.20 -5.03 2.39
CA PHE A 153 9.84 -5.54 2.26
C PHE A 153 9.35 -5.59 0.81
N ALA A 154 9.91 -4.77 -0.08
CA ALA A 154 9.63 -4.85 -1.51
C ALA A 154 10.19 -6.15 -2.10
N GLU A 155 11.40 -6.56 -1.69
CA GLU A 155 11.95 -7.89 -1.98
C GLU A 155 11.01 -9.01 -1.51
N LEU A 156 10.57 -8.98 -0.24
CA LEU A 156 9.64 -9.98 0.29
C LEU A 156 8.29 -9.99 -0.46
N LYS A 157 7.77 -8.82 -0.86
CA LYS A 157 6.51 -8.70 -1.60
C LYS A 157 6.61 -9.21 -3.04
N LEU A 158 7.70 -8.91 -3.73
CA LEU A 158 7.83 -9.16 -5.18
C LEU A 158 8.60 -10.44 -5.51
N ARG A 159 9.38 -10.97 -4.57
CA ARG A 159 10.18 -12.19 -4.74
C ARG A 159 9.88 -13.28 -3.72
N ALA A 160 9.12 -12.97 -2.66
CA ALA A 160 8.95 -13.85 -1.49
C ALA A 160 10.27 -14.29 -0.84
N ASP A 161 11.32 -13.50 -1.02
CA ASP A 161 12.63 -13.68 -0.41
C ASP A 161 13.29 -12.30 -0.22
N CYS A 162 14.23 -12.19 0.71
CA CYS A 162 14.98 -10.96 0.95
C CYS A 162 16.47 -11.28 1.02
N ARG A 163 17.22 -10.68 0.11
CA ARG A 163 18.68 -10.82 0.09
C ARG A 163 19.28 -10.36 1.42
N ARG A 164 20.28 -11.11 1.89
CA ARG A 164 20.90 -10.86 3.20
C ARG A 164 21.48 -9.47 3.33
N SER A 165 22.13 -8.96 2.29
CA SER A 165 22.71 -7.61 2.27
C SER A 165 21.64 -6.54 2.48
N VAL A 166 20.47 -6.68 1.86
CA VAL A 166 19.32 -5.78 2.03
C VAL A 166 18.74 -5.90 3.43
N ALA A 167 18.55 -7.12 3.94
CA ALA A 167 18.02 -7.34 5.28
C ALA A 167 18.92 -6.72 6.37
N VAL A 168 20.24 -6.88 6.27
CA VAL A 168 21.20 -6.27 7.21
C VAL A 168 21.09 -4.75 7.18
N LEU A 169 21.06 -4.14 6.00
CA LEU A 169 20.93 -2.69 5.86
C LEU A 169 19.62 -2.18 6.48
N ALA A 170 18.51 -2.90 6.27
CA ALA A 170 17.21 -2.57 6.86
C ALA A 170 17.19 -2.72 8.39
N LEU A 171 17.87 -3.73 8.95
CA LEU A 171 18.00 -3.89 10.39
C LEU A 171 18.77 -2.71 11.03
N GLU A 172 19.83 -2.23 10.37
CA GLU A 172 20.55 -1.04 10.83
C GLU A 172 19.67 0.23 10.78
N ALA A 173 18.89 0.39 9.71
CA ALA A 173 17.92 1.49 9.59
C ALA A 173 16.84 1.42 10.69
N ILE A 174 16.31 0.22 10.99
CA ILE A 174 15.35 0.01 12.08
C ILE A 174 15.96 0.41 13.43
N ALA A 175 17.21 0.03 13.70
CA ALA A 175 17.89 0.41 14.94
C ALA A 175 18.01 1.94 15.09
N ARG A 176 18.36 2.66 14.01
CA ARG A 176 18.43 4.13 14.00
C ARG A 176 17.06 4.78 14.20
N GLN A 177 16.03 4.32 13.48
CA GLN A 177 14.66 4.82 13.62
C GLN A 177 14.11 4.57 15.03
N ARG A 178 14.42 3.42 15.62
CA ARG A 178 14.07 3.08 17.01
C ARG A 178 14.71 4.06 17.98
N GLN A 179 16.02 4.34 17.83
CA GLN A 179 16.71 5.30 18.68
C GLN A 179 16.11 6.70 18.56
N ALA A 180 15.85 7.18 17.34
CA ALA A 180 15.19 8.47 17.11
C ALA A 180 13.80 8.53 17.76
N THR A 181 13.01 7.47 17.62
CA THR A 181 11.68 7.34 18.23
C THR A 181 11.75 7.36 19.75
N LEU A 182 12.76 6.70 20.35
CA LEU A 182 12.95 6.69 21.80
C LEU A 182 13.31 8.08 22.35
N LEU A 183 14.08 8.87 21.59
CA LEU A 183 14.48 10.24 21.93
C LEU A 183 13.34 11.26 21.77
N ALA A 184 12.39 11.00 20.87
CA ALA A 184 11.20 11.83 20.67
C ALA A 184 10.14 11.56 21.76
N ALA A 185 10.46 11.87 23.02
CA ALA A 185 9.66 11.51 24.19
C ALA A 185 8.21 12.01 24.13
N ASP A 186 7.99 13.21 23.57
CA ASP A 186 6.67 13.86 23.50
C ASP A 186 5.87 13.53 22.24
N TRP A 187 6.39 12.64 21.37
CA TRP A 187 5.69 12.28 20.13
C TRP A 187 4.52 11.32 20.43
N PRO A 188 3.26 11.68 20.13
CA PRO A 188 2.07 10.91 20.53
C PRO A 188 2.03 9.50 19.94
N HIS A 189 2.72 9.26 18.82
CA HIS A 189 2.73 7.97 18.13
C HIS A 189 3.96 7.11 18.46
N ARG A 190 4.77 7.52 19.44
CA ARG A 190 6.00 6.82 19.83
C ARG A 190 5.77 5.34 20.13
N ALA A 191 4.74 5.00 20.90
CA ALA A 191 4.46 3.61 21.27
C ALA A 191 4.07 2.76 20.06
N ASP A 192 3.23 3.30 19.17
CA ASP A 192 2.80 2.63 17.95
C ASP A 192 3.97 2.42 16.99
N ARG A 193 4.84 3.43 16.85
CA ARG A 193 6.05 3.32 16.03
C ARG A 193 6.99 2.24 16.57
N ILE A 194 7.29 2.22 17.87
CA ILE A 194 8.13 1.17 18.46
C ILE A 194 7.55 -0.22 18.21
N LYS A 195 6.24 -0.40 18.42
CA LYS A 195 5.55 -1.66 18.15
C LYS A 195 5.67 -2.08 16.68
N SER A 196 5.51 -1.13 15.74
CA SER A 196 5.67 -1.42 14.31
C SER A 196 7.10 -1.88 13.98
N LEU A 197 8.12 -1.23 14.57
CA LEU A 197 9.52 -1.57 14.35
C LEU A 197 9.84 -2.97 14.91
N ASP A 198 9.26 -3.37 16.04
CA ASP A 198 9.40 -4.72 16.59
C ASP A 198 8.87 -5.79 15.63
N ILE A 199 7.68 -5.55 15.04
CA ILE A 199 7.05 -6.48 14.09
C ILE A 199 7.87 -6.59 12.79
N ILE A 200 8.39 -5.47 12.31
CA ILE A 200 9.23 -5.39 11.10
C ILE A 200 10.57 -6.11 11.33
N GLU A 201 11.24 -5.82 12.45
CA GLU A 201 12.51 -6.43 12.84
C GLU A 201 12.40 -7.94 13.02
N ALA A 202 11.35 -8.40 13.72
CA ALA A 202 11.11 -9.83 13.92
C ALA A 202 10.96 -10.58 12.59
N LYS A 203 10.31 -9.96 11.58
CA LYS A 203 10.15 -10.57 10.26
C LYS A 203 11.48 -10.71 9.53
N LEU A 204 12.31 -9.67 9.55
CA LEU A 204 13.62 -9.71 8.90
C LEU A 204 14.57 -10.71 9.59
N ASN A 205 14.56 -10.78 10.92
CA ASN A 205 15.34 -11.77 11.67
C ASN A 205 14.85 -13.23 11.46
N GLY A 206 13.54 -13.42 11.30
CA GLY A 206 12.93 -14.74 11.07
C GLY A 206 13.02 -15.25 9.64
N THR A 207 13.28 -14.35 8.68
CA THR A 207 13.54 -14.73 7.28
C THR A 207 14.88 -15.45 7.27
N ARG A 208 14.88 -16.78 7.08
CA ARG A 208 16.12 -17.56 6.96
C ARG A 208 16.95 -16.93 5.84
N LEU A 209 17.98 -16.19 6.22
CA LEU A 209 18.99 -15.64 5.32
C LEU A 209 19.70 -16.84 4.69
N GLN A 210 19.12 -17.39 3.62
CA GLN A 210 19.66 -18.55 2.95
C GLN A 210 21.06 -18.16 2.48
N THR A 211 22.04 -18.83 3.07
CA THR A 211 23.44 -18.73 2.70
C THR A 211 23.54 -19.47 1.36
N GLN A 212 23.49 -18.70 0.26
CA GLN A 212 24.12 -19.13 -0.98
C GLN A 212 25.57 -18.69 -0.95
#